data_AF-A0A1I5H8N9-F1
#
_entry.id   AF-A0A1I5H8N9-F1
#
_cell.length_a   1.000
_cell.length_b   1.000
_cell.length_c   1.000
_cell.angle_alpha   90.00
_cell.angle_beta   90.00
_cell.angle_gamma   90.00
#
_symmetry.space_group_name_H-M   'P 1'
#
loop_
_entity.id
_entity.type
_entity.pdbx_description
1 polymer ?
#
loop_
_entity_poly.entity_id
_entity_poly.type
_entity_poly.pdbx_seq_one_letter_code
_entity_poly.pdbx_strand_id
1 'polypeptide(L)'
;MRLPQVPGPPAGKPVGELRCSGCGQVPGNPVQRADVAMTWLVAGSGGPVVRRFCRACIPAGPVDDVVCVRCGDGPLLAGELAGDGERMPVAVQGWLSAVGWELSGPVCPDCVRELAR
;
A
#
# COMPACT_ATOMS: atom_id res chain seq x y z
N MET A 1 23.95 -18.77 -9.09
CA MET A 1 22.62 -18.62 -8.46
C MET A 1 22.54 -17.20 -7.89
N ARG A 2 21.70 -16.33 -8.46
CA ARG A 2 21.49 -14.96 -7.96
C ARG A 2 20.32 -14.99 -6.96
N LEU A 3 20.53 -14.53 -5.73
CA LEU A 3 19.47 -14.30 -4.75
C LEU A 3 18.52 -13.20 -5.27
N PRO A 4 17.21 -13.31 -5.12
CA PRO A 4 16.28 -12.22 -5.41
C PRO A 4 16.56 -11.09 -4.42
N GLN A 5 16.94 -9.94 -4.96
CA GLN A 5 17.23 -8.73 -4.22
C GLN A 5 15.90 -8.10 -3.82
N VAL A 6 15.62 -8.15 -2.52
CA VAL A 6 14.42 -7.57 -1.92
C VAL A 6 14.55 -6.05 -2.03
N PRO A 7 13.59 -5.33 -2.64
CA PRO A 7 13.63 -3.88 -2.69
C PRO A 7 13.68 -3.31 -1.27
N GLY A 8 14.57 -2.35 -1.03
CA GLY A 8 14.61 -1.61 0.23
C GLY A 8 13.32 -0.80 0.42
N PRO A 9 12.88 -0.55 1.67
CA PRO A 9 11.67 0.21 1.91
C PRO A 9 11.79 1.62 1.32
N PRO A 10 10.72 2.17 0.72
CA PRO A 10 10.73 3.54 0.22
C PRO A 10 10.96 4.51 1.39
N ALA A 11 11.74 5.57 1.12
CA ALA A 11 12.03 6.63 2.07
C ALA A 11 10.79 7.52 2.29
N GLY A 12 9.81 7.00 3.05
CA GLY A 12 8.67 7.78 3.54
C GLY A 12 9.03 8.59 4.78
N LYS A 13 8.49 9.81 4.87
CA LYS A 13 8.57 10.72 6.04
C LYS A 13 8.27 10.00 7.37
N PRO A 14 8.79 10.46 8.53
CA PRO A 14 8.58 9.82 9.81
C PRO A 14 7.08 9.87 10.18
N VAL A 15 6.41 8.74 9.98
CA VAL A 15 5.03 8.52 10.39
C VAL A 15 5.04 8.47 11.91
N GLY A 16 4.20 9.28 12.56
CA GLY A 16 3.96 9.16 14.01
C GLY A 16 3.70 7.71 14.41
N GLU A 17 4.01 7.34 15.65
CA GLU A 17 4.25 5.96 16.10
C GLU A 17 3.49 4.88 15.30
N LEU A 18 4.19 4.30 14.32
CA LEU A 18 3.69 3.25 13.43
C LEU A 18 3.26 2.04 14.27
N ARG A 19 1.96 1.76 14.34
CA ARG A 19 1.39 0.63 15.06
C ARG A 19 0.67 -0.32 14.11
N CYS A 20 0.74 -1.62 14.40
CA CYS A 20 -0.05 -2.60 13.68
C CYS A 20 -1.55 -2.35 13.90
N SER A 21 -2.31 -2.26 12.83
CA SER A 21 -3.78 -2.07 12.87
C SER A 21 -4.53 -3.32 13.32
N GLY A 22 -3.90 -4.51 13.25
CA GLY A 22 -4.51 -5.77 13.69
C GLY A 22 -4.34 -6.04 15.19
N CYS A 23 -3.15 -5.80 15.75
CA CYS A 23 -2.84 -6.14 17.15
C CYS A 23 -2.39 -4.96 18.02
N GLY A 24 -2.28 -3.74 17.47
CA GLY A 24 -1.89 -2.54 18.20
C GLY A 24 -0.41 -2.44 18.59
N GLN A 25 0.39 -3.48 18.31
CA GLN A 25 1.80 -3.54 18.67
C GLN A 25 2.65 -2.50 17.93
N VAL A 26 3.60 -1.91 18.65
CA VAL A 26 4.67 -1.07 18.07
C VAL A 26 5.77 -2.01 17.58
N PRO A 27 6.31 -1.81 16.37
CA PRO A 27 7.40 -2.63 15.85
C PRO A 27 8.69 -2.44 16.68
N GLY A 28 9.16 -3.52 17.29
CA GLY A 28 10.33 -3.51 18.18
C GLY A 28 11.68 -3.56 17.45
N ASN A 29 11.69 -3.91 16.17
CA ASN A 29 12.93 -4.04 15.37
C ASN A 29 12.77 -3.48 13.94
N PRO A 30 13.88 -3.26 13.19
CA PRO A 30 13.82 -2.70 11.84
C PRO A 30 12.97 -3.50 10.85
N VAL A 31 12.98 -4.83 10.94
CA VAL A 31 12.20 -5.70 10.05
C VAL A 31 10.71 -5.50 10.29
N GLN A 32 10.28 -5.51 11.56
CA GLN A 32 8.90 -5.23 11.92
C GLN A 32 8.48 -3.79 11.54
N ARG A 33 9.41 -2.83 11.59
CA ARG A 33 9.14 -1.45 11.14
C ARG A 33 8.89 -1.41 9.64
N ALA A 34 9.69 -2.12 8.85
CA ALA A 34 9.48 -2.24 7.41
C ALA A 34 8.14 -2.90 7.10
N ASP A 35 7.78 -3.98 7.80
CA ASP A 35 6.48 -4.65 7.65
C ASP A 35 5.30 -3.68 7.89
N VAL A 36 5.33 -2.97 9.02
CA VAL A 36 4.26 -2.04 9.41
C VAL A 36 4.29 -0.76 8.56
N ALA A 37 5.41 -0.39 7.94
CA ALA A 37 5.47 0.78 7.06
C ALA A 37 4.69 0.58 5.75
N MET A 38 4.50 -0.67 5.31
CA MET A 38 3.72 -0.97 4.11
C MET A 38 2.26 -0.54 4.26
N THR A 39 1.76 0.17 3.24
CA THR A 39 0.39 0.65 3.20
C THR A 39 -0.50 -0.41 2.55
N TRP A 40 -1.56 -0.81 3.26
CA TRP A 40 -2.56 -1.74 2.77
C TRP A 40 -3.90 -1.03 2.58
N LEU A 41 -4.57 -1.27 1.47
CA LEU A 41 -5.98 -1.00 1.28
C LEU A 41 -6.77 -2.27 1.57
N VAL A 42 -7.70 -2.15 2.51
CA VAL A 42 -8.63 -3.22 2.86
C VAL A 42 -10.06 -2.71 2.75
N ALA A 43 -11.00 -3.64 2.57
CA ALA A 43 -12.42 -3.31 2.59
C ALA A 43 -12.83 -2.68 3.94
N GLY A 44 -13.68 -1.67 3.87
CA GLY A 44 -14.27 -1.01 5.02
C GLY A 44 -15.76 -0.76 4.79
N SER A 45 -16.51 -0.51 5.86
CA SER A 45 -17.97 -0.33 5.81
C SER A 45 -18.43 0.85 4.96
N GLY A 46 -17.54 1.82 4.67
CA GLY A 46 -17.80 2.98 3.81
C GLY A 46 -16.90 3.04 2.57
N GLY A 47 -16.27 1.93 2.20
CA GLY A 47 -15.28 1.86 1.12
C GLY A 47 -13.86 1.52 1.62
N PRO A 48 -12.86 1.50 0.72
CA PRO A 48 -11.50 1.12 1.06
C PRO A 48 -10.90 1.99 2.16
N VAL A 49 -10.18 1.35 3.08
CA VAL A 49 -9.49 2.03 4.19
C VAL A 49 -8.04 1.64 4.23
N VAL A 50 -7.19 2.62 4.58
CA VAL A 50 -5.76 2.37 4.79
C VAL A 50 -5.54 1.68 6.12
N ARG A 51 -4.74 0.61 6.09
CA ARG A 51 -4.28 -0.16 7.24
C ARG A 51 -2.79 -0.48 7.10
N ARG A 52 -2.19 -0.88 8.22
CA ARG A 52 -0.79 -1.26 8.33
C ARG A 52 -0.68 -2.47 9.22
N PHE A 53 0.03 -3.51 8.80
CA PHE A 53 0.04 -4.78 9.50
C PHE A 53 1.45 -5.22 9.82
N CYS A 54 1.64 -5.84 11.00
CA CYS A 54 2.80 -6.70 11.19
C CYS A 54 2.59 -8.00 10.40
N ARG A 55 3.67 -8.74 10.16
CA ARG A 55 3.63 -10.01 9.42
C ARG A 55 2.58 -11.02 9.92
N ALA A 56 2.29 -11.03 11.21
CA ALA A 56 1.31 -11.93 11.82
C ALA A 56 -0.16 -11.48 11.63
N CYS A 57 -0.40 -10.22 11.26
CA CYS A 57 -1.73 -9.64 11.13
C CYS A 57 -2.11 -9.29 9.69
N ILE A 58 -1.27 -9.65 8.71
CA ILE A 58 -1.61 -9.47 7.30
C ILE A 58 -2.92 -10.25 7.04
N PRO A 59 -3.93 -9.61 6.42
CA PRO A 59 -5.17 -10.29 6.08
C PRO A 59 -4.92 -11.53 5.22
N ALA A 60 -5.63 -12.62 5.51
CA ALA A 60 -5.63 -13.79 4.65
C ALA A 60 -6.41 -13.51 3.35
N GLY A 61 -6.05 -14.21 2.28
CA GLY A 61 -6.73 -14.10 0.98
C GLY A 61 -5.80 -13.60 -0.12
N PRO A 62 -6.37 -13.22 -1.28
CA PRO A 62 -5.60 -12.67 -2.39
C PRO A 62 -4.96 -11.33 -2.00
N VAL A 63 -3.79 -11.10 -2.58
CA VAL A 63 -3.03 -9.85 -2.48
C VAL A 63 -2.68 -9.42 -3.89
N ASP A 64 -2.88 -8.14 -4.16
CA ASP A 64 -2.53 -7.49 -5.41
C ASP A 64 -1.89 -6.13 -5.08
N ASP A 65 -1.25 -5.48 -6.04
CA ASP A 65 -0.57 -4.21 -5.82
C ASP A 65 -0.91 -3.15 -6.88
N VAL A 66 -1.00 -1.91 -6.42
CA VAL A 66 -1.10 -0.74 -7.31
C VAL A 66 0.24 -0.05 -7.29
N VAL A 67 0.96 -0.13 -8.41
CA VAL A 67 2.32 0.40 -8.50
C VAL A 67 2.33 1.70 -9.28
N CYS A 68 2.88 2.75 -8.67
CA CYS A 68 3.20 3.98 -9.36
C CYS A 68 4.25 3.70 -10.44
N VAL A 69 3.92 3.97 -11.70
CA VAL A 69 4.82 3.73 -12.84
C VAL A 69 6.07 4.62 -12.81
N ARG A 70 6.10 5.64 -11.94
CA ARG A 70 7.22 6.59 -11.80
C ARG A 70 8.20 6.18 -10.71
N CYS A 71 7.73 5.90 -9.50
CA CYS A 71 8.57 5.62 -8.33
C CYS A 71 8.59 4.15 -7.90
N GLY A 72 7.69 3.31 -8.45
CA GLY A 72 7.56 1.91 -8.05
C GLY A 72 6.86 1.68 -6.70
N ASP A 73 6.32 2.72 -6.07
CA ASP A 73 5.62 2.65 -4.79
C ASP A 73 4.10 2.61 -4.97
N GLY A 74 3.38 2.15 -3.95
CA GLY A 74 1.94 2.22 -3.84
C GLY A 74 1.35 1.21 -2.86
N PRO A 75 0.03 1.23 -2.68
CA PRO A 75 -0.62 0.38 -1.70
C PRO A 75 -0.71 -1.08 -2.18
N LEU A 76 -0.62 -1.99 -1.20
CA LEU A 76 -1.06 -3.37 -1.36
C LEU A 76 -2.58 -3.46 -1.18
N LEU A 77 -3.25 -4.27 -1.97
CA LEU A 77 -4.68 -4.56 -1.88
C LEU A 77 -4.85 -5.92 -1.20
N ALA A 78 -5.87 -6.07 -0.35
CA ALA A 78 -6.17 -7.34 0.29
C ALA A 78 -7.62 -7.78 0.06
N GLY A 79 -7.80 -9.10 -0.04
CA GLY A 79 -9.13 -9.72 -0.07
C GLY A 79 -9.92 -9.27 -1.29
N GLU A 80 -11.16 -8.84 -1.10
CA GLU A 80 -12.05 -8.39 -2.20
C GLU A 80 -11.52 -7.19 -3.00
N LEU A 81 -10.54 -6.45 -2.46
CA LEU A 81 -9.90 -5.35 -3.19
C LEU A 81 -8.77 -5.81 -4.10
N ALA A 82 -8.15 -6.95 -3.81
CA ALA A 82 -7.24 -7.61 -4.74
C ALA A 82 -8.11 -8.22 -5.84
N GLY A 83 -8.10 -7.59 -7.02
CA GLY A 83 -8.96 -7.99 -8.13
C GLY A 83 -8.69 -9.42 -8.60
N ASP A 84 -9.43 -9.86 -9.62
CA ASP A 84 -9.18 -11.13 -10.32
C ASP A 84 -8.01 -11.06 -11.32
N GLY A 85 -7.26 -9.95 -11.33
CA GLY A 85 -6.11 -9.71 -12.18
C GLY A 85 -6.42 -9.03 -13.52
N GLU A 86 -7.69 -8.93 -13.93
CA GLU A 86 -8.05 -8.30 -15.21
C GLU A 86 -8.51 -6.85 -15.07
N ARG A 87 -9.09 -6.47 -13.92
CA ARG A 87 -9.54 -5.09 -13.68
C ARG A 87 -9.47 -4.70 -12.22
N MET A 88 -8.85 -3.55 -11.95
CA MET A 88 -8.87 -2.91 -10.63
C MET A 88 -10.33 -2.61 -10.21
N PRO A 89 -10.78 -3.00 -9.00
CA PRO A 89 -12.15 -2.75 -8.55
C PRO A 89 -12.51 -1.26 -8.55
N VAL A 90 -13.76 -0.93 -8.88
CA VAL A 90 -14.26 0.46 -8.94
C VAL A 90 -14.06 1.19 -7.60
N ALA A 91 -14.25 0.49 -6.48
CA ALA A 91 -14.01 1.05 -5.15
C ALA A 91 -12.56 1.48 -4.96
N VAL A 92 -11.60 0.69 -5.45
CA VAL A 92 -10.16 1.00 -5.40
C VAL A 92 -9.85 2.18 -6.32
N GLN A 93 -10.38 2.19 -7.55
CA GLN A 93 -10.23 3.32 -8.47
C GLN A 93 -10.74 4.64 -7.85
N GLY A 94 -11.97 4.63 -7.33
CA GLY A 94 -12.58 5.80 -6.70
C GLY A 94 -11.76 6.30 -5.50
N TRP A 95 -11.25 5.38 -4.67
CA TRP A 95 -10.40 5.75 -3.56
C TRP A 95 -9.07 6.38 -4.01
N LEU A 96 -8.39 5.74 -4.97
CA LEU A 96 -7.11 6.22 -5.50
C LEU A 96 -7.24 7.61 -6.13
N SER A 97 -8.25 7.83 -6.97
CA SER A 97 -8.52 9.15 -7.55
C SER A 97 -8.85 10.19 -6.47
N ALA A 98 -9.62 9.83 -5.44
CA ALA A 98 -9.95 10.74 -4.35
C ALA A 98 -8.72 11.21 -3.56
N VAL A 99 -7.69 10.36 -3.43
CA VAL A 99 -6.42 10.74 -2.79
C VAL A 99 -5.39 11.33 -3.77
N GLY A 100 -5.77 11.49 -5.05
CA GLY A 100 -5.00 12.21 -6.08
C GLY A 100 -4.10 11.35 -6.96
N TRP A 101 -4.40 10.05 -7.13
CA TRP A 101 -3.75 9.24 -8.16
C TRP A 101 -4.32 9.53 -9.54
N GLU A 102 -3.46 9.52 -10.54
CA GLU A 102 -3.83 9.44 -11.96
C GLU A 102 -3.86 7.98 -12.40
N LEU A 103 -4.96 7.52 -13.03
CA LEU A 103 -5.21 6.08 -13.25
C LEU A 103 -5.03 5.58 -14.68
N SER A 104 -4.83 6.43 -15.68
CA SER A 104 -4.56 6.03 -17.09
C SER A 104 -3.16 5.43 -17.31
N GLY A 105 -2.49 5.09 -16.22
CA GLY A 105 -1.08 4.75 -16.06
C GLY A 105 -0.73 5.17 -14.63
N PRO A 106 -0.91 4.29 -13.62
CA PRO A 106 -0.99 4.72 -12.22
C PRO A 106 0.18 5.60 -11.80
N VAL A 107 -0.08 6.86 -11.44
CA VAL A 107 0.92 7.79 -10.87
C VAL A 107 0.42 8.26 -9.51
N CYS A 108 1.27 8.13 -8.49
CA CYS A 108 0.93 8.52 -7.13
C CYS A 108 0.89 10.05 -6.96
N PRO A 109 0.20 10.56 -5.92
CA PRO A 109 0.00 12.00 -5.72
C PRO A 109 1.31 12.79 -5.55
N ASP A 110 2.35 12.14 -5.02
CA ASP A 110 3.65 12.78 -4.85
C ASP A 110 4.32 13.02 -6.21
N CYS A 111 4.36 12.00 -7.07
CA CYS A 111 4.88 12.13 -8.43
C CYS A 111 4.04 13.07 -9.31
N VAL A 112 2.71 13.14 -9.11
CA VAL A 112 1.86 14.13 -9.79
C VAL A 112 2.29 15.56 -9.40
N ARG A 113 2.50 15.81 -8.11
CA ARG A 113 2.92 17.14 -7.62
C ARG A 113 4.33 17.53 -8.07
N GLU A 114 5.22 16.56 -8.26
CA GLU A 114 6.55 16.80 -8.80
C GLU A 114 6.52 17.22 -10.27
N LEU A 115 5.62 16.64 -11.08
CA LEU A 115 5.45 16.99 -12.50
C LEU A 115 4.79 18.35 -12.72
N ALA A 116 4.00 18.82 -11.76
CA ALA A 116 3.32 20.10 -11.83
C ALA A 116 4.19 21.31 -11.40
N ARG A 117 5.43 21.07 -11.00
CA ARG A 117 6.42 22.11 -10.62
C ARG A 117 7.30 22.50 -11.79
#